data_AF-A0A5J4UNC3-F1
#
_entry.id   AF-A0A5J4UNC3-F1
#
_cell.length_a   1.000
_cell.length_b   1.000
_cell.length_c   1.000
_cell.angle_alpha   90.00
_cell.angle_beta   90.00
_cell.angle_gamma   90.00
#
_symmetry.space_group_name_H-M   'P 1'
#
loop_
_entity.id
_entity.type
_entity.pdbx_description
1 polymer ?
#
loop_
_entity_poly.entity_id
_entity_poly.type
_entity_poly.pdbx_seq_one_letter_code
_entity_poly.pdbx_strand_id
1 'polypeptide(L)'
;MIQPLDNLINWFYQYNVDMLSFMSLAANANAIKYAIAYKDFDINTNYPQQSIKSKPFTLSQSYWNYKVIGYNIQDKQKYRKTNNNVTINGYEYYKDLFETSQCVICGDKFTMDNKPTLDRIDNKLPHTKPNCQPCCLYCNRYKSDRDEKVTKLFIQLRRYCSINHLPQTIVNDEVYQLIRRNITGGLSNAMHRYNCANIDTIKQYYYNEENKTVTYTNGIMYICGSVNGVINDSIQARKIIHSADRFTDKGQLFIAQLKGHIDEKYINDFINFPP
;
A
#
# COMPACT_ATOMS: atom_id res chain seq x y z
N MET A 1 2.95 -1.10 -38.12
CA MET A 1 3.69 -1.42 -36.88
C MET A 1 2.81 -1.46 -35.61
N ILE A 2 1.47 -1.33 -35.73
CA ILE A 2 0.54 -1.21 -34.59
C ILE A 2 0.11 -2.59 -34.05
N GLN A 3 -0.06 -3.58 -34.92
CA GLN A 3 -0.52 -4.92 -34.55
C GLN A 3 0.29 -5.62 -33.45
N PRO A 4 1.64 -5.52 -33.39
CA PRO A 4 2.40 -6.07 -32.27
C PRO A 4 2.11 -5.38 -30.93
N LEU A 5 1.81 -4.08 -30.94
CA LEU A 5 1.45 -3.32 -29.74
C LEU A 5 0.06 -3.72 -29.24
N ASP A 6 -0.93 -3.81 -30.13
CA ASP A 6 -2.27 -4.27 -29.79
C ASP A 6 -2.24 -5.70 -29.24
N ASN A 7 -1.41 -6.57 -29.81
CA ASN A 7 -1.22 -7.92 -29.30
C ASN A 7 -0.65 -7.93 -27.87
N LEU A 8 0.31 -7.03 -27.58
CA LEU A 8 0.83 -6.87 -26.22
C LEU A 8 -0.25 -6.33 -25.26
N ILE A 9 -1.00 -5.30 -25.65
CA ILE A 9 -2.09 -4.73 -24.85
C ILE A 9 -3.10 -5.83 -24.51
N ASN A 10 -3.56 -6.56 -25.53
CA ASN A 10 -4.50 -7.65 -25.37
C ASN A 10 -3.96 -8.76 -24.46
N TRP A 11 -2.67 -9.08 -24.56
CA TRP A 11 -2.03 -10.10 -23.71
C TRP A 11 -1.99 -9.71 -22.24
N PHE A 12 -1.61 -8.47 -21.90
CA PHE A 12 -1.61 -7.99 -20.51
C PHE A 12 -3.03 -7.78 -19.97
N TYR A 13 -3.96 -7.36 -20.83
CA TYR A 13 -5.36 -7.14 -20.47
C TYR A 13 -6.04 -8.42 -19.96
N GLN A 14 -5.66 -9.61 -20.46
CA GLN A 14 -6.13 -10.90 -19.95
C GLN A 14 -5.89 -11.11 -18.45
N TYR A 15 -4.91 -10.40 -17.88
CA TYR A 15 -4.58 -10.44 -16.45
C TYR A 15 -5.06 -9.21 -15.68
N ASN A 16 -5.93 -8.39 -16.29
CA ASN A 16 -6.36 -7.08 -15.77
C ASN A 16 -5.19 -6.11 -15.51
N VAL A 17 -4.09 -6.24 -16.27
CA VAL A 17 -2.93 -5.34 -16.21
C VAL A 17 -3.05 -4.31 -17.32
N ASP A 18 -3.26 -3.05 -16.95
CA ASP A 18 -3.26 -1.93 -17.90
C ASP A 18 -1.82 -1.50 -18.21
N MET A 19 -1.35 -1.79 -19.42
CA MET A 19 -0.02 -1.40 -19.87
C MET A 19 0.24 0.11 -19.81
N LEU A 20 -0.80 0.95 -19.95
CA LEU A 20 -0.64 2.41 -19.93
C LEU A 20 -0.41 2.94 -18.51
N SER A 21 -0.82 2.18 -17.50
CA SER A 21 -0.62 2.51 -16.09
C SER A 21 0.79 2.17 -15.57
N PHE A 22 1.60 1.41 -16.32
CA PHE A 22 2.95 1.00 -15.90
C PHE A 22 4.03 1.52 -16.86
N MET A 23 5.14 1.99 -16.29
CA MET A 23 6.23 2.64 -17.05
C MET A 23 7.12 1.69 -17.87
N SER A 24 6.98 0.36 -17.75
CA SER A 24 7.83 -0.60 -18.49
C SER A 24 7.20 -1.99 -18.64
N LEU A 25 7.64 -2.73 -19.67
CA LEU A 25 7.27 -4.14 -19.85
C LEU A 25 7.67 -5.04 -18.66
N ALA A 26 8.78 -4.71 -17.98
CA ALA A 26 9.18 -5.43 -16.77
C ALA A 26 8.20 -5.19 -15.61
N ALA A 27 7.68 -3.97 -15.47
CA ALA A 27 6.64 -3.66 -14.49
C ALA A 27 5.32 -4.37 -14.84
N ASN A 28 4.94 -4.44 -16.12
CA ASN A 28 3.78 -5.20 -16.58
C ASN A 28 3.92 -6.71 -16.30
N ALA A 29 5.06 -7.31 -16.63
CA ALA A 29 5.32 -8.71 -16.33
C ALA A 29 5.30 -9.00 -14.82
N ASN A 30 5.72 -8.02 -14.00
CA ASN A 30 5.62 -8.13 -12.55
C ASN A 30 4.17 -8.07 -12.08
N ALA A 31 3.38 -7.13 -12.61
CA ALA A 31 1.96 -7.02 -12.32
C ALA A 31 1.20 -8.32 -12.65
N ILE A 32 1.53 -8.99 -13.77
CA ILE A 32 0.99 -10.32 -14.08
C ILE A 32 1.33 -11.34 -12.98
N LYS A 33 2.58 -11.39 -12.50
CA LYS A 33 2.98 -12.32 -11.43
C LYS A 33 2.14 -12.11 -10.17
N TYR A 34 1.91 -10.85 -9.79
CA TYR A 34 1.01 -10.53 -8.69
C TYR A 34 -0.44 -10.91 -9.01
N ALA A 35 -0.96 -10.57 -10.19
CA ALA A 35 -2.31 -10.96 -10.59
C ALA A 35 -2.54 -12.49 -10.49
N ILE A 36 -1.56 -13.30 -10.88
CA ILE A 36 -1.62 -14.76 -10.77
C ILE A 36 -1.50 -15.23 -9.31
N ALA A 37 -0.54 -14.70 -8.54
CA ALA A 37 -0.31 -15.11 -7.16
C ALA A 37 -1.50 -14.78 -6.22
N TYR A 38 -2.22 -13.71 -6.53
CA TYR A 38 -3.34 -13.20 -5.75
C TYR A 38 -4.70 -13.43 -6.43
N LYS A 39 -4.77 -14.28 -7.46
CA LYS A 39 -6.01 -14.54 -8.22
C LYS A 39 -7.17 -15.06 -7.35
N ASP A 40 -6.84 -15.81 -6.29
CA ASP A 40 -7.79 -16.43 -5.35
C ASP A 40 -7.93 -15.61 -4.06
N PHE A 41 -7.36 -14.39 -4.02
CA PHE A 41 -7.52 -13.49 -2.88
C PHE A 41 -8.90 -12.84 -2.91
N ASP A 42 -9.64 -12.99 -1.82
CA ASP A 42 -10.90 -12.32 -1.59
C ASP A 42 -10.87 -11.63 -0.22
N ILE A 43 -11.09 -10.31 -0.23
CA ILE A 43 -11.12 -9.48 0.97
C ILE A 43 -12.24 -9.86 1.95
N ASN A 44 -13.30 -10.53 1.47
CA ASN A 44 -14.42 -10.95 2.30
C ASN A 44 -14.18 -12.32 2.95
N THR A 45 -13.22 -13.08 2.45
CA THR A 45 -12.81 -14.34 3.05
C THR A 45 -12.01 -14.08 4.33
N ASN A 46 -12.35 -14.80 5.41
CA ASN A 46 -11.52 -14.79 6.61
C ASN A 46 -10.40 -15.81 6.44
N TYR A 47 -9.16 -15.34 6.33
CA TYR A 47 -7.97 -16.18 6.37
C TYR A 47 -7.56 -16.35 7.85
N PRO A 48 -7.74 -17.53 8.49
CA PRO A 48 -7.47 -17.68 9.91
C PRO A 48 -5.97 -17.76 10.21
N GLN A 49 -5.55 -17.31 11.40
CA GLN A 49 -4.20 -17.58 11.90
C GLN A 49 -4.08 -19.02 12.41
N GLN A 50 -2.93 -19.66 12.18
CA GLN A 50 -2.70 -21.10 12.43
C GLN A 50 -2.75 -21.53 13.92
N SER A 51 -2.97 -20.63 14.90
CA SER A 51 -2.98 -21.00 16.32
C SER A 51 -4.40 -21.30 16.84
N ILE A 52 -4.76 -22.58 16.86
CA ILE A 52 -6.13 -23.08 17.13
C ILE A 52 -6.38 -23.39 18.63
N LYS A 53 -5.41 -23.22 19.53
CA LYS A 53 -5.52 -23.76 20.92
C LYS A 53 -6.20 -22.86 21.96
N SER A 54 -6.65 -21.67 21.59
CA SER A 54 -7.21 -20.72 22.57
C SER A 54 -8.67 -21.03 22.88
N LYS A 55 -9.05 -20.99 24.16
CA LYS A 55 -10.44 -21.15 24.58
C LYS A 55 -11.29 -19.95 24.14
N PRO A 56 -12.60 -20.14 23.83
CA PRO A 56 -13.52 -19.04 23.59
C PRO A 56 -13.48 -18.00 24.72
N PHE A 57 -13.59 -16.73 24.36
CA PHE A 57 -13.64 -15.65 25.34
C PHE A 57 -15.02 -15.62 26.02
N THR A 58 -15.04 -15.53 27.35
CA THR A 58 -16.25 -15.25 28.12
C THR A 58 -16.05 -13.94 28.87
N LEU A 59 -16.97 -12.98 28.67
CA LEU A 59 -16.88 -11.69 29.34
C LEU A 59 -17.23 -11.86 30.82
N SER A 60 -16.33 -11.46 31.73
CA SER A 60 -16.65 -11.32 33.14
C SER A 60 -17.05 -9.89 33.49
N GLN A 61 -17.89 -9.71 34.51
CA GLN A 61 -18.30 -8.38 34.98
C GLN A 61 -17.11 -7.51 35.39
N SER A 62 -16.12 -8.08 36.08
CA SER A 62 -14.91 -7.35 36.50
C SER A 62 -14.08 -6.88 35.31
N TYR A 63 -13.94 -7.70 34.27
CA TYR A 63 -13.28 -7.31 33.03
C TYR A 63 -14.04 -6.20 32.33
N TRP A 64 -15.38 -6.31 32.23
CA TRP A 64 -16.21 -5.27 31.64
C TRP A 64 -16.06 -3.93 32.36
N ASN A 65 -16.13 -3.92 33.70
CA ASN A 65 -15.95 -2.72 34.51
C ASN A 65 -14.60 -2.05 34.23
N TYR A 66 -13.52 -2.83 34.19
CA TYR A 66 -12.18 -2.33 33.84
C TYR A 66 -12.15 -1.69 32.43
N LYS A 67 -12.78 -2.34 31.44
CA LYS A 67 -12.85 -1.83 30.06
C LYS A 67 -13.63 -0.52 29.98
N VAL A 68 -14.80 -0.44 30.63
CA VAL A 68 -15.62 0.78 30.67
C VAL A 68 -14.83 1.97 31.24
N ILE A 69 -14.08 1.77 32.32
CA ILE A 69 -13.22 2.81 32.89
C ILE A 69 -12.18 3.26 31.85
N GLY A 70 -11.51 2.30 31.19
CA GLY A 70 -10.53 2.58 30.14
C GLY A 70 -11.09 3.37 28.95
N TYR A 71 -12.31 3.07 28.50
CA TYR A 71 -12.96 3.82 27.41
C TYR A 71 -13.27 5.26 27.82
N ASN A 72 -13.77 5.46 29.04
CA ASN A 72 -14.05 6.80 29.56
C ASN A 72 -12.78 7.64 29.70
N ILE A 73 -11.67 7.07 30.14
CA ILE A 73 -10.38 7.76 30.22
C ILE A 73 -9.91 8.18 28.83
N GLN A 74 -9.96 7.28 27.84
CA GLN A 74 -9.54 7.57 26.47
C GLN A 74 -10.35 8.70 25.82
N ASP A 75 -11.66 8.75 26.09
CA ASP A 75 -12.52 9.80 25.56
C ASP A 75 -12.29 11.14 26.24
N LYS A 76 -12.09 11.14 27.56
CA LYS A 76 -11.70 12.36 28.31
C LYS A 76 -10.38 12.93 27.83
N GLN A 77 -9.36 12.08 27.62
CA GLN A 77 -8.03 12.49 27.13
C GLN A 77 -8.06 13.14 25.74
N LYS A 78 -9.09 12.82 24.94
CA LYS A 78 -9.30 13.39 23.61
C LYS A 78 -10.44 14.40 23.57
N TYR A 79 -10.87 14.89 24.74
CA TYR A 79 -11.90 15.93 24.91
C TYR A 79 -13.25 15.59 24.25
N ARG A 80 -13.64 14.31 24.23
CA ARG A 80 -14.94 13.87 23.71
C ARG A 80 -16.03 13.95 24.79
N LYS A 81 -17.28 14.14 24.37
CA LYS A 81 -18.44 14.14 25.28
C LYS A 81 -18.68 12.74 25.86
N THR A 82 -18.55 12.55 27.18
CA THR A 82 -18.70 11.22 27.81
C THR A 82 -20.10 10.92 28.35
N ASN A 83 -21.05 11.85 28.25
CA ASN A 83 -22.36 11.74 28.92
C ASN A 83 -23.14 10.48 28.51
N ASN A 84 -22.96 10.03 27.27
CA ASN A 84 -23.66 8.88 26.69
C ASN A 84 -22.71 7.70 26.40
N ASN A 85 -21.57 7.63 27.09
CA ASN A 85 -20.63 6.53 26.90
C ASN A 85 -21.21 5.19 27.36
N VAL A 86 -20.58 4.11 26.92
CA VAL A 86 -20.79 2.79 27.48
C VAL A 86 -20.66 2.82 29.01
N THR A 87 -21.57 2.13 29.68
CA THR A 87 -21.62 2.05 31.14
C THR A 87 -21.51 0.60 31.59
N ILE A 88 -21.21 0.41 32.88
CA ILE A 88 -21.14 -0.92 33.50
C ILE A 88 -22.46 -1.71 33.38
N ASN A 89 -23.60 -1.00 33.30
CA ASN A 89 -24.93 -1.59 33.16
C ASN A 89 -25.15 -2.23 31.77
N GLY A 90 -24.29 -1.93 30.79
CA GLY A 90 -24.35 -2.55 29.46
C GLY A 90 -23.83 -4.00 29.40
N TYR A 91 -23.45 -4.60 30.54
CA TYR A 91 -22.75 -5.89 30.59
C TYR A 91 -23.43 -6.99 29.78
N GLU A 92 -24.71 -7.27 30.02
CA GLU A 92 -25.42 -8.37 29.35
C GLU A 92 -25.43 -8.21 27.83
N TYR A 93 -25.66 -6.98 27.36
CA TYR A 93 -25.60 -6.67 25.92
C TYR A 93 -24.21 -6.91 25.33
N TYR A 94 -23.14 -6.46 26.00
CA TYR A 94 -21.78 -6.61 25.47
C TYR A 94 -21.23 -8.02 25.62
N LYS A 95 -21.71 -8.78 26.61
CA LYS A 95 -21.43 -10.21 26.73
C LYS A 95 -22.00 -10.96 25.54
N ASP A 96 -23.29 -10.79 25.26
CA ASP A 96 -23.95 -11.40 24.10
C ASP A 96 -23.31 -10.94 22.79
N LEU A 97 -22.99 -9.64 22.66
CA LEU A 97 -22.29 -9.11 21.48
C LEU A 97 -20.96 -9.83 21.27
N PHE A 98 -20.11 -9.98 22.28
CA PHE A 98 -18.80 -10.63 22.11
C PHE A 98 -18.90 -12.15 21.91
N GLU A 99 -19.94 -12.81 22.41
CA GLU A 99 -20.16 -14.25 22.21
C GLU A 99 -20.67 -14.55 20.79
N THR A 100 -21.58 -13.73 20.28
CA THR A 100 -22.22 -13.95 18.96
C THR A 100 -21.42 -13.37 17.80
N SER A 101 -20.71 -12.25 18.01
CA SER A 101 -20.00 -11.55 16.96
C SER A 101 -18.58 -12.11 16.70
N GLN A 102 -17.83 -11.39 15.89
CA GLN A 102 -16.43 -11.63 15.55
C GLN A 102 -15.76 -10.27 15.35
N CYS A 103 -14.43 -10.23 15.27
CA CYS A 103 -13.73 -9.00 14.98
C CYS A 103 -14.15 -8.45 13.62
N VAL A 104 -14.61 -7.19 13.57
CA VAL A 104 -15.05 -6.53 12.32
C VAL A 104 -13.94 -6.45 11.25
N ILE A 105 -12.68 -6.35 11.67
CA ILE A 105 -11.54 -6.18 10.75
C ILE A 105 -11.00 -7.54 10.29
N CYS A 106 -10.57 -8.41 11.22
CA CYS A 106 -9.96 -9.69 10.82
C CYS A 106 -10.96 -10.84 10.64
N GLY A 107 -12.19 -10.73 11.14
CA GLY A 107 -13.19 -11.80 11.07
C GLY A 107 -13.01 -12.92 12.10
N ASP A 108 -11.96 -12.90 12.93
CA ASP A 108 -11.74 -13.96 13.92
C ASP A 108 -12.73 -13.88 15.08
N LYS A 109 -13.12 -15.06 15.57
CA LYS A 109 -13.81 -15.19 16.84
C LYS A 109 -12.91 -14.77 18.01
N PHE A 110 -13.54 -14.29 19.07
CA PHE A 110 -12.83 -13.83 20.25
C PHE A 110 -12.45 -15.01 21.15
N THR A 111 -11.21 -14.99 21.59
CA THR A 111 -10.63 -16.03 22.45
C THR A 111 -9.89 -15.39 23.62
N MET A 112 -9.43 -16.21 24.56
CA MET A 112 -8.64 -15.71 25.68
C MET A 112 -7.32 -15.06 25.24
N ASP A 113 -6.75 -15.47 24.11
CA ASP A 113 -5.56 -14.85 23.52
C ASP A 113 -5.92 -13.67 22.60
N ASN A 114 -7.05 -13.78 21.89
CA ASN A 114 -7.59 -12.75 21.01
C ASN A 114 -8.78 -12.02 21.65
N LYS A 115 -8.51 -11.29 22.75
CA LYS A 115 -9.56 -10.65 23.54
C LYS A 115 -10.27 -9.52 22.75
N PRO A 116 -11.60 -9.37 22.91
CA PRO A 116 -12.36 -8.31 22.26
C PRO A 116 -12.11 -6.94 22.88
N THR A 117 -12.31 -5.92 22.06
CA THR A 117 -12.38 -4.51 22.44
C THR A 117 -13.50 -3.85 21.64
N LEU A 118 -14.01 -2.72 22.13
CA LEU A 118 -14.80 -1.80 21.33
C LEU A 118 -13.87 -0.90 20.52
N ASP A 119 -13.98 -0.99 19.20
CA ASP A 119 -13.44 -0.01 18.25
C ASP A 119 -14.51 1.03 17.93
N ARG A 120 -14.09 2.27 17.72
CA ARG A 120 -14.99 3.34 17.31
C ARG A 120 -15.13 3.36 15.79
N ILE A 121 -16.37 3.51 15.32
CA ILE A 121 -16.67 3.71 13.91
C ILE A 121 -16.18 5.11 13.49
N ASP A 122 -16.59 6.15 14.23
CA ASP A 122 -16.03 7.49 14.12
C ASP A 122 -15.16 7.81 15.33
N ASN A 123 -13.85 8.01 15.08
CA ASN A 123 -12.86 8.38 16.09
C ASN A 123 -13.06 9.78 16.68
N LYS A 124 -13.89 10.64 16.08
CA LYS A 124 -14.28 11.94 16.65
C LYS A 124 -15.38 11.80 17.70
N LEU A 125 -16.20 10.74 17.60
CA LEU A 125 -17.31 10.47 18.49
C LEU A 125 -16.87 9.61 19.69
N PRO A 126 -17.56 9.73 20.84
CA PRO A 126 -17.24 8.96 22.04
C PRO A 126 -17.68 7.49 21.90
N HIS A 127 -17.27 6.63 22.84
CA HIS A 127 -17.68 5.23 22.89
C HIS A 127 -19.15 5.07 23.29
N THR A 128 -20.06 5.42 22.39
CA THR A 128 -21.50 5.16 22.54
C THR A 128 -21.87 3.82 21.89
N LYS A 129 -22.97 3.21 22.33
CA LYS A 129 -23.48 1.95 21.75
C LYS A 129 -23.55 1.94 20.21
N PRO A 130 -24.09 2.97 19.51
CA PRO A 130 -24.15 2.98 18.04
C PRO A 130 -22.82 3.33 17.35
N ASN A 131 -21.85 3.90 18.06
CA ASN A 131 -20.53 4.26 17.50
C ASN A 131 -19.46 3.19 17.75
N CYS A 132 -19.81 2.09 18.40
CA CYS A 132 -18.87 1.06 18.80
C CYS A 132 -19.15 -0.25 18.08
N GLN A 133 -18.08 -0.94 17.69
CA GLN A 133 -18.12 -2.25 17.07
C GLN A 133 -17.08 -3.19 17.67
N PRO A 134 -17.33 -4.51 17.69
CA PRO A 134 -16.41 -5.47 18.28
C PRO A 134 -15.17 -5.65 17.39
N CYS A 135 -13.99 -5.46 17.99
CA CYS A 135 -12.70 -5.58 17.31
C CYS A 135 -11.65 -6.14 18.25
N CYS A 136 -10.77 -7.02 17.77
CA CYS A 136 -9.72 -7.54 18.64
C CYS A 136 -8.63 -6.48 18.89
N LEU A 137 -7.89 -6.65 19.99
CA LEU A 137 -6.87 -5.68 20.41
C LEU A 137 -5.82 -5.40 19.33
N TYR A 138 -5.37 -6.44 18.63
CA TYR A 138 -4.37 -6.32 17.55
C TYR A 138 -4.90 -5.45 16.41
N CYS A 139 -6.08 -5.78 15.89
CA CYS A 139 -6.70 -5.07 14.78
C CYS A 139 -7.03 -3.62 15.15
N ASN A 140 -7.56 -3.38 16.34
CA ASN A 140 -7.89 -2.03 16.81
C ASN A 140 -6.61 -1.16 16.92
N ARG A 141 -5.53 -1.70 17.49
CA ARG A 141 -4.23 -1.01 17.57
C ARG A 141 -3.63 -0.77 16.18
N TYR A 142 -3.71 -1.76 15.29
CA TYR A 142 -3.18 -1.63 13.94
C TYR A 142 -4.02 -0.66 13.09
N LYS A 143 -5.35 -0.62 13.24
CA LYS A 143 -6.19 0.39 12.59
C LYS A 143 -5.81 1.79 13.08
N SER A 144 -5.79 2.00 14.40
CA SER A 144 -5.59 3.32 14.99
C SER A 144 -6.57 4.34 14.37
N ASP A 145 -6.06 5.39 13.72
CA ASP A 145 -6.86 6.41 13.02
C ASP A 145 -6.95 6.20 11.50
N ARG A 146 -6.48 5.04 11.00
CA ARG A 146 -6.54 4.69 9.57
C ARG A 146 -7.92 4.19 9.16
N ASP A 147 -8.15 4.21 7.86
CA ASP A 147 -9.35 3.66 7.25
C ASP A 147 -9.50 2.15 7.55
N GLU A 148 -10.71 1.74 7.90
CA GLU A 148 -11.02 0.37 8.27
C GLU A 148 -10.85 -0.60 7.10
N LYS A 149 -11.33 -0.24 5.91
CA LYS A 149 -11.30 -1.11 4.73
C LYS A 149 -9.87 -1.34 4.27
N VAL A 150 -9.06 -0.28 4.27
CA VAL A 150 -7.62 -0.37 3.99
C VAL A 150 -6.94 -1.26 5.03
N THR A 151 -7.26 -1.09 6.31
CA THR A 151 -6.70 -1.93 7.38
C THR A 151 -7.08 -3.40 7.21
N LYS A 152 -8.36 -3.68 6.91
CA LYS A 152 -8.87 -5.03 6.63
C LYS A 152 -8.13 -5.66 5.45
N LEU A 153 -7.97 -4.91 4.36
CA LEU A 153 -7.21 -5.35 3.17
C LEU A 153 -5.80 -5.79 3.57
N PHE A 154 -5.03 -4.96 4.27
CA PHE A 154 -3.66 -5.31 4.65
C PHE A 154 -3.58 -6.52 5.57
N ILE A 155 -4.50 -6.66 6.53
CA ILE A 155 -4.53 -7.81 7.43
C ILE A 155 -4.85 -9.09 6.64
N GLN A 156 -5.91 -9.09 5.84
CA GLN A 156 -6.29 -10.28 5.07
C GLN A 156 -5.22 -10.64 4.03
N LEU A 157 -4.65 -9.64 3.35
CA LEU A 157 -3.58 -9.85 2.39
C LEU A 157 -2.36 -10.51 3.05
N ARG A 158 -1.92 -9.98 4.20
CA ARG A 158 -0.79 -10.56 4.95
C ARG A 158 -1.06 -12.02 5.33
N ARG A 159 -2.27 -12.33 5.78
CA ARG A 159 -2.65 -13.70 6.17
C ARG A 159 -2.71 -14.63 4.95
N TYR A 160 -3.30 -14.18 3.85
CA TYR A 160 -3.30 -14.89 2.58
C TYR A 160 -1.88 -15.21 2.11
N CYS A 161 -0.97 -14.22 2.16
CA CYS A 161 0.44 -14.44 1.83
C CYS A 161 1.08 -15.49 2.74
N SER A 162 0.84 -15.44 4.05
CA SER A 162 1.40 -16.40 5.00
C SER A 162 0.88 -17.83 4.79
N ILE A 163 -0.41 -17.99 4.48
CA ILE A 163 -1.01 -19.31 4.22
C ILE A 163 -0.50 -19.90 2.90
N ASN A 164 -0.38 -19.08 1.86
CA ASN A 164 0.05 -19.52 0.53
C ASN A 164 1.57 -19.44 0.33
N HIS A 165 2.34 -19.17 1.40
CA HIS A 165 3.79 -19.04 1.35
C HIS A 165 4.31 -18.02 0.31
N LEU A 166 3.55 -16.94 0.10
CA LEU A 166 3.91 -15.89 -0.85
C LEU A 166 4.93 -14.92 -0.25
N PRO A 167 5.88 -14.41 -1.07
CA PRO A 167 6.85 -13.42 -0.64
C PRO A 167 6.15 -12.11 -0.25
N GLN A 168 6.60 -11.51 0.85
CA GLN A 168 6.14 -10.21 1.33
C GLN A 168 7.26 -9.17 1.17
N THR A 169 6.89 -7.89 1.10
CA THR A 169 7.87 -6.80 0.98
C THR A 169 8.77 -6.75 2.21
N ILE A 170 10.09 -6.78 1.98
CA ILE A 170 11.08 -6.54 3.03
C ILE A 170 11.21 -5.04 3.19
N VAL A 171 10.86 -4.54 4.38
CA VAL A 171 10.89 -3.09 4.70
C VAL A 171 12.03 -2.70 5.64
N ASN A 172 12.90 -3.65 5.97
CA ASN A 172 14.06 -3.45 6.85
C ASN A 172 15.35 -3.74 6.08
N ASP A 173 16.23 -2.75 6.04
CA ASP A 173 17.48 -2.81 5.26
C ASP A 173 18.43 -3.88 5.77
N GLU A 174 18.56 -4.05 7.09
CA GLU A 174 19.43 -5.08 7.68
C GLU A 174 18.96 -6.49 7.29
N VAL A 175 17.65 -6.73 7.35
CA VAL A 175 17.03 -8.00 6.95
C VAL A 175 17.23 -8.24 5.46
N TYR A 176 17.04 -7.20 4.64
CA TYR A 176 17.31 -7.28 3.20
C TYR A 176 18.76 -7.66 2.92
N GLN A 177 19.72 -6.98 3.55
CA GLN A 177 21.15 -7.25 3.36
C GLN A 177 21.53 -8.66 3.82
N LEU A 178 20.99 -9.12 4.95
CA LEU A 178 21.21 -10.49 5.45
C LEU A 178 20.71 -11.54 4.47
N ILE A 179 19.48 -11.39 3.96
CA ILE A 179 18.92 -12.32 2.97
C ILE A 179 19.75 -12.26 1.68
N ARG A 180 20.08 -11.05 1.21
CA ARG A 180 20.81 -10.85 -0.05
C ARG A 180 22.19 -11.49 -0.04
N ARG A 181 22.94 -11.39 1.07
CA ARG A 181 24.28 -11.99 1.25
C ARG A 181 24.26 -13.52 1.12
N ASN A 182 23.16 -14.15 1.51
CA ASN A 182 23.00 -15.60 1.47
C ASN A 182 22.43 -16.11 0.14
N ILE A 183 22.10 -15.23 -0.82
CA ILE A 183 21.66 -15.59 -2.16
C ILE A 183 22.89 -15.57 -3.10
N THR A 184 23.41 -16.76 -3.43
CA THR A 184 24.48 -16.96 -4.41
C THR A 184 23.93 -17.44 -5.76
N GLY A 185 23.97 -16.56 -6.76
CA GLY A 185 23.47 -16.85 -8.11
C GLY A 185 21.93 -16.84 -8.21
N GLY A 186 21.39 -16.09 -9.17
CA GLY A 186 19.95 -16.02 -9.42
C GLY A 186 19.62 -15.13 -10.62
N LEU A 187 18.49 -15.39 -11.27
CA LEU A 187 17.94 -14.55 -12.33
C LEU A 187 17.90 -13.09 -11.86
N SER A 188 18.58 -12.20 -12.58
CA SER A 188 18.64 -10.76 -12.29
C SER A 188 17.29 -10.11 -12.64
N ASN A 189 16.24 -10.48 -11.89
CA ASN A 189 15.01 -9.72 -11.89
C ASN A 189 15.31 -8.37 -11.22
N ALA A 190 14.94 -7.27 -11.89
CA ALA A 190 15.10 -5.89 -11.36
C ALA A 190 14.50 -5.68 -9.95
N MET A 191 13.67 -6.63 -9.50
CA MET A 191 13.05 -6.71 -8.16
C MET A 191 14.03 -6.83 -6.99
N HIS A 192 15.28 -7.26 -7.22
CA HIS A 192 16.31 -7.33 -6.17
C HIS A 192 17.30 -6.15 -6.21
N ARG A 193 16.94 -5.05 -6.88
CA ARG A 193 17.78 -3.84 -6.88
C ARG A 193 17.39 -2.99 -5.68
N TYR A 194 18.20 -3.08 -4.64
CA TYR A 194 18.22 -2.12 -3.55
C TYR A 194 18.87 -0.84 -4.07
N ASN A 195 18.11 0.25 -4.05
CA ASN A 195 18.60 1.56 -4.46
C ASN A 195 18.37 2.55 -3.32
N CYS A 196 19.43 3.16 -2.84
CA CYS A 196 19.46 4.22 -1.86
C CYS A 196 19.52 5.57 -2.55
N ALA A 197 18.57 6.45 -2.21
CA ALA A 197 18.63 7.85 -2.62
C ALA A 197 19.97 8.49 -2.19
N ASN A 198 20.55 9.32 -3.05
CA ASN A 198 21.83 10.01 -2.85
C ASN A 198 23.08 9.10 -2.71
N ILE A 199 22.93 7.77 -2.83
CA ILE A 199 24.05 6.82 -2.79
C ILE A 199 24.17 6.13 -4.14
N ASP A 200 23.06 5.56 -4.62
CA ASP A 200 23.05 4.85 -5.88
C ASP A 200 22.84 5.79 -7.05
N THR A 201 23.58 5.53 -8.12
CA THR A 201 23.62 6.37 -9.32
C THR A 201 23.19 5.56 -10.53
N ILE A 202 22.35 6.16 -11.38
CA ILE A 202 22.01 5.60 -12.67
C ILE A 202 23.00 6.16 -13.67
N LYS A 203 23.70 5.23 -14.33
CA LYS A 203 24.59 5.58 -15.44
C LYS A 203 23.78 6.16 -16.59
N GLN A 204 24.11 7.37 -17.02
CA GLN A 204 23.51 7.95 -18.22
C GLN A 204 24.20 7.37 -19.45
N TYR A 205 23.38 6.86 -20.37
CA TYR A 205 23.84 6.31 -21.64
C TYR A 205 23.36 7.22 -22.76
N TYR A 206 24.19 7.40 -23.79
CA TYR A 206 23.77 8.01 -25.04
C TYR A 206 23.97 7.01 -26.17
N TYR A 207 23.06 7.05 -27.13
CA TYR A 207 23.18 6.29 -28.36
C TYR A 207 23.97 7.12 -29.37
N ASN A 208 25.09 6.57 -29.84
CA ASN A 208 25.84 7.16 -30.94
C ASN A 208 25.23 6.68 -32.26
N GLU A 209 24.56 7.58 -32.98
CA GLU A 209 23.86 7.23 -34.22
C GLU A 209 24.80 6.84 -35.36
N GLU A 210 26.02 7.37 -35.40
CA GLU A 210 27.02 7.08 -36.43
C GLU A 210 27.59 5.66 -36.26
N ASN A 211 27.98 5.34 -35.03
CA ASN A 211 28.63 4.06 -34.72
C ASN A 211 27.65 2.96 -34.30
N LYS A 212 26.35 3.29 -34.18
CA LYS A 212 25.28 2.40 -33.71
C LYS A 212 25.58 1.76 -32.34
N THR A 213 26.33 2.45 -31.49
CA THR A 213 26.77 1.96 -30.18
C THR A 213 26.16 2.78 -29.04
N VAL A 214 25.84 2.10 -27.93
CA VAL A 214 25.44 2.77 -26.68
C VAL A 214 26.69 3.03 -25.85
N THR A 215 26.99 4.30 -25.61
CA THR A 215 28.19 4.71 -24.86
C THR A 215 27.78 5.42 -23.57
N TYR A 216 28.55 5.20 -22.51
CA TYR A 216 28.36 5.85 -21.22
C TYR A 216 28.81 7.31 -21.31
N THR A 217 27.97 8.27 -20.92
CA THR A 217 28.27 9.72 -21.05
C THR A 217 29.20 10.26 -19.97
N ASN A 218 29.72 9.43 -19.07
CA ASN A 218 30.32 9.86 -17.79
C ASN A 218 29.39 10.70 -16.89
N GLY A 219 28.13 10.91 -17.30
CA GLY A 219 27.11 11.57 -16.53
C GLY A 219 26.54 10.65 -15.45
N ILE A 220 26.57 11.14 -14.21
CA ILE A 220 25.97 10.48 -13.05
C ILE A 220 24.57 11.08 -12.86
N MET A 221 23.51 10.31 -13.13
CA MET A 221 22.16 10.69 -12.70
C MET A 221 21.92 10.15 -11.29
N TYR A 222 21.65 11.05 -10.36
CA TYR A 222 21.19 10.65 -9.03
C TYR A 222 19.74 10.17 -9.11
N ILE A 223 19.44 9.04 -8.46
CA ILE A 223 18.08 8.54 -8.36
C ILE A 223 17.25 9.59 -7.63
N CYS A 224 16.15 10.02 -8.24
CA CYS A 224 15.18 10.88 -7.59
C CYS A 224 14.65 10.17 -6.33
N GLY A 225 14.86 10.81 -5.17
CA GLY A 225 14.25 10.39 -3.91
C GLY A 225 12.74 10.66 -3.88
N SER A 226 12.16 10.76 -2.69
CA SER A 226 10.75 11.13 -2.53
C SER A 226 10.44 12.48 -3.19
N VAL A 227 9.27 12.60 -3.80
CA VAL A 227 8.77 13.86 -4.35
C VAL A 227 8.63 14.87 -3.21
N ASN A 228 9.47 15.91 -3.22
CA ASN A 228 9.47 16.95 -2.17
C ASN A 228 8.29 17.94 -2.30
N GLY A 229 7.64 17.99 -3.46
CA GLY A 229 6.48 18.85 -3.69
C GLY A 229 5.95 18.71 -5.11
N VAL A 230 4.67 19.05 -5.29
CA VAL A 230 3.99 19.05 -6.60
C VAL A 230 3.72 20.50 -7.00
N ILE A 231 4.25 20.92 -8.16
CA ILE A 231 4.01 22.25 -8.71
C ILE A 231 2.84 22.16 -9.68
N ASN A 232 1.68 22.67 -9.25
CA ASN A 232 0.47 22.70 -10.09
C ASN A 232 0.35 23.99 -10.91
N ASP A 233 1.10 25.05 -10.58
CA ASP A 233 1.10 26.28 -11.36
C ASP A 233 1.92 26.14 -12.64
N SER A 234 1.22 26.21 -13.78
CA SER A 234 1.82 26.10 -15.11
C SER A 234 2.81 27.23 -15.43
N ILE A 235 2.66 28.42 -14.85
CA ILE A 235 3.59 29.54 -15.08
C ILE A 235 4.90 29.28 -14.34
N GLN A 236 4.82 28.94 -13.05
CA GLN A 236 5.98 28.54 -12.26
C GLN A 236 6.70 27.31 -12.85
N ALA A 237 5.95 26.30 -13.30
CA ALA A 237 6.51 25.12 -13.94
C ALA A 237 7.29 25.48 -15.22
N ARG A 238 6.73 26.34 -16.10
CA ARG A 238 7.41 26.81 -17.30
C ARG A 238 8.70 27.58 -17.00
N LYS A 239 8.72 28.43 -15.97
CA LYS A 239 9.94 29.16 -15.56
C LYS A 239 11.06 28.20 -15.16
N ILE A 240 10.73 27.12 -14.45
CA ILE A 240 11.69 26.10 -14.05
C ILE A 240 12.15 25.29 -15.27
N ILE A 241 11.22 24.85 -16.12
CA ILE A 241 11.51 24.06 -17.33
C ILE A 241 12.42 24.83 -18.28
N HIS A 242 12.20 26.13 -18.48
CA HIS A 242 12.96 26.94 -19.43
C HIS A 242 14.17 27.65 -18.80
N SER A 243 14.42 27.50 -17.50
CA SER A 243 15.60 28.09 -16.86
C SER A 243 16.89 27.49 -17.43
N ALA A 244 17.90 28.31 -17.65
CA ALA A 244 19.24 27.84 -18.00
C ALA A 244 19.93 27.11 -16.83
N ASP A 245 19.48 27.35 -15.60
CA ASP A 245 20.03 26.71 -14.38
C ASP A 245 19.84 25.19 -14.38
N ARG A 246 18.91 24.65 -15.17
CA ARG A 246 18.69 23.20 -15.32
C ARG A 246 19.91 22.43 -15.84
N PHE A 247 20.88 23.12 -16.42
CA PHE A 247 22.14 22.55 -16.92
C PHE A 247 23.33 22.87 -16.01
N THR A 248 23.09 23.50 -14.86
CA THR A 248 24.10 23.82 -13.86
C THR A 248 23.83 23.06 -12.57
N ASP A 249 24.75 23.16 -11.62
CA ASP A 249 24.64 22.66 -10.25
C ASP A 249 23.50 23.32 -9.44
N LYS A 250 22.93 24.43 -9.93
CA LYS A 250 21.77 25.11 -9.35
C LYS A 250 20.43 24.53 -9.82
N GLY A 251 20.44 23.64 -10.81
CA GLY A 251 19.26 23.04 -11.40
C GLY A 251 18.54 22.07 -10.45
N GLN A 252 17.22 22.18 -10.36
CA GLN A 252 16.40 21.21 -9.65
C GLN A 252 15.99 20.06 -10.58
N LEU A 253 16.08 18.82 -10.08
CA LEU A 253 15.49 17.65 -10.74
C LEU A 253 13.96 17.68 -10.56
N PHE A 254 13.21 17.63 -11.65
CA PHE A 254 11.75 17.60 -11.62
C PHE A 254 11.20 16.51 -12.54
N ILE A 255 10.02 15.99 -12.19
CA ILE A 255 9.25 15.06 -13.03
C ILE A 255 8.11 15.88 -13.64
N ALA A 256 8.12 16.03 -14.97
CA ALA A 256 7.03 16.67 -15.70
C ALA A 256 6.03 15.63 -16.16
N GLN A 257 4.80 15.69 -15.65
CA GLN A 257 3.69 14.89 -16.18
C GLN A 257 3.05 15.65 -17.35
N LEU A 258 3.38 15.25 -18.58
CA LEU A 258 2.76 15.79 -19.78
C LEU A 258 1.47 15.01 -20.07
N LYS A 259 0.32 15.67 -19.94
CA LYS A 259 -0.94 15.17 -20.52
C LYS A 259 -1.00 15.65 -21.97
N GLY A 260 -0.58 14.79 -22.90
CA GLY A 260 -0.77 15.06 -24.32
C GLY A 260 -2.26 15.04 -24.65
N HIS A 261 -2.75 16.12 -25.26
CA HIS A 261 -4.05 16.13 -25.95
C HIS A 261 -3.74 16.26 -27.44
N ILE A 262 -4.02 15.19 -28.19
CA ILE A 262 -4.01 15.24 -29.65
C ILE A 262 -5.45 15.55 -30.05
N ASP A 263 -5.64 16.70 -30.68
CA ASP A 263 -6.93 17.09 -31.26
C ASP A 263 -7.33 16.02 -32.29
N GLU A 264 -8.58 15.55 -32.26
CA GLU A 264 -9.04 14.39 -33.05
C GLU A 264 -8.73 14.54 -34.53
N LYS A 265 -8.80 15.78 -35.05
CA LYS A 265 -8.51 16.07 -36.46
C LYS A 265 -7.05 15.83 -36.86
N TYR A 266 -6.12 15.84 -35.90
CA TYR A 266 -4.69 15.62 -36.14
C TYR A 266 -4.22 14.24 -35.67
N ILE A 267 -5.11 13.39 -35.17
CA ILE A 267 -4.73 12.07 -34.63
C ILE A 267 -4.04 11.21 -35.71
N ASN A 268 -4.53 11.26 -36.95
CA ASN A 268 -3.93 10.51 -38.07
C ASN A 268 -2.60 11.10 -38.55
N ASP A 269 -2.36 12.39 -38.35
CA ASP A 269 -1.12 13.06 -38.74
C ASP A 269 0.03 12.71 -37.77
N PHE A 270 -0.29 12.53 -36.49
CA PHE A 270 0.69 12.25 -35.42
C PHE A 270 0.79 10.76 -35.03
N ILE A 271 -0.12 9.89 -35.47
CA ILE A 271 -0.01 8.43 -35.33
C ILE A 271 1.02 7.83 -36.32
N ASN A 272 1.38 8.57 -37.37
CA ASN A 272 2.50 8.21 -38.25
C ASN A 272 3.85 8.48 -37.54
N PHE A 273 4.23 7.62 -36.60
CA PHE A 273 5.64 7.35 -36.39
C PHE A 273 6.14 6.58 -37.63
N PRO A 274 7.01 7.16 -38.47
CA PRO A 274 7.61 6.46 -39.61
C PRO A 274 8.44 5.24 -39.12
N PRO A 275 8.84 4.32 -40.02
CA PRO A 275 9.48 3.05 -39.66
C PRO A 275 10.73 3.16 -38.79
#